data_AF-A0A2V6QQ96-F1
#
_entry.id   AF-A0A2V6QQ96-F1
#
_cell.length_a   1.000
_cell.length_b   1.000
_cell.length_c   1.000
_cell.angle_alpha   90.00
_cell.angle_beta   90.00
_cell.angle_gamma   90.00
#
_symmetry.space_group_name_H-M   'P 1'
#
loop_
_entity.id
_entity.type
_entity.pdbx_description
1 polymer ?
#
loop_
_entity_poly.entity_id
_entity_poly.type
_entity_poly.pdbx_seq_one_letter_code
_entity_poly.pdbx_strand_id
1 'polypeptide(L)'
;MARPVAADLARASGLAGTWHGDFGWVGAYFYTDEASIALRIEDDGTFTANVTRNGATNNLAKATTWSGTVLTNGDRVTLRNSNGPWGWVTLVRTGNGNVLYGVAHDPTTGANVMLKFERDGSRT
;
A
#
# COMPACT_ATOMS: atom_id res chain seq x y z
N MET A 1 25.92 9.74 -3.78
CA MET A 1 25.92 8.86 -4.97
C MET A 1 24.48 8.56 -5.33
N ALA A 2 24.07 8.72 -6.60
CA ALA A 2 22.71 8.44 -7.06
C ALA A 2 22.56 6.94 -7.40
N ARG A 3 21.50 6.29 -6.91
CA ARG A 3 21.20 4.88 -7.27
C ARG A 3 20.66 4.85 -8.72
N PRO A 4 21.06 3.86 -9.55
CA PRO A 4 20.56 3.78 -10.92
C PRO A 4 19.09 3.35 -10.95
N VAL A 5 18.27 4.03 -11.77
CA VAL A 5 16.85 3.73 -11.99
C VAL A 5 16.62 2.26 -12.36
N ALA A 6 17.52 1.66 -13.16
CA ALA A 6 17.43 0.25 -13.54
C ALA A 6 17.52 -0.73 -12.35
N ALA A 7 18.27 -0.39 -11.29
CA ALA A 7 18.39 -1.22 -10.10
C ALA A 7 17.17 -1.12 -9.17
N ASP A 8 16.43 -0.01 -9.24
CA ASP A 8 15.16 0.17 -8.55
C ASP A 8 14.03 -0.58 -9.28
N LEU A 9 14.00 -0.54 -10.61
CA LEU A 9 13.09 -1.31 -11.45
C LEU A 9 13.27 -2.83 -11.26
N ALA A 10 14.51 -3.32 -11.30
CA ALA A 10 14.80 -4.74 -11.09
C ALA A 10 14.40 -5.23 -9.68
N ARG A 11 14.42 -4.37 -8.65
CA ARG A 11 13.91 -4.75 -7.31
C ARG A 11 12.40 -4.66 -7.21
N ALA A 12 11.78 -3.73 -7.94
CA ALA A 12 10.33 -3.66 -8.05
C ALA A 12 9.76 -4.89 -8.79
N SER A 13 10.51 -5.51 -9.72
CA SER A 13 10.13 -6.79 -10.32
C SER A 13 9.89 -7.91 -9.28
N GLY A 14 10.61 -7.89 -8.15
CA GLY A 14 10.35 -8.82 -7.03
C GLY A 14 9.06 -8.51 -6.24
N LEU A 15 8.44 -7.35 -6.50
CA LEU A 15 7.16 -6.92 -5.95
C LEU A 15 6.02 -6.99 -6.97
N ALA A 16 6.33 -7.19 -8.25
CA ALA A 16 5.35 -7.32 -9.32
C ALA A 16 4.34 -8.42 -8.98
N GLY A 17 3.06 -8.15 -9.23
CA GLY A 17 1.96 -9.00 -8.84
C GLY A 17 0.79 -8.24 -8.21
N THR A 18 -0.21 -9.01 -7.83
CA THR A 18 -1.41 -8.51 -7.14
C THR A 18 -1.26 -8.75 -5.64
N TRP A 19 -1.71 -7.75 -4.88
CA TRP A 19 -1.68 -7.71 -3.44
C TRP A 19 -3.06 -7.28 -2.93
N HIS A 20 -3.54 -7.95 -1.89
CA HIS A 20 -4.76 -7.60 -1.19
C HIS A 20 -4.40 -6.97 0.14
N GLY A 21 -4.89 -5.78 0.40
CA GLY A 21 -4.68 -5.12 1.67
C GLY A 21 -5.94 -4.58 2.28
N ASP A 22 -5.79 -4.14 3.52
CA ASP A 22 -6.84 -3.49 4.29
C ASP A 22 -6.25 -2.26 4.96
N PHE A 23 -7.11 -1.26 5.23
CA PHE A 23 -6.75 -0.13 6.08
C PHE A 23 -7.71 0.02 7.26
N GLY A 24 -7.17 0.40 8.40
CA GLY A 24 -7.92 0.72 9.62
C GLY A 24 -7.25 1.82 10.42
N TRP A 25 -8.02 2.61 11.16
CA TRP A 25 -7.48 3.70 11.97
C TRP A 25 -6.69 3.16 13.17
N VAL A 26 -5.51 3.72 13.40
CA VAL A 26 -4.72 3.44 14.60
C VAL A 26 -5.48 3.99 15.81
N GLY A 27 -5.85 3.10 16.73
CA GLY A 27 -6.65 3.43 17.93
C GLY A 27 -8.15 3.10 17.80
N ALA A 28 -8.61 2.67 16.61
CA ALA A 28 -9.91 2.06 16.29
C ALA A 28 -11.03 2.30 17.33
N TYR A 29 -11.67 3.48 17.30
CA TYR A 29 -12.81 3.74 18.19
C TYR A 29 -14.05 2.90 17.85
N PHE A 30 -14.16 2.32 16.62
CA PHE A 30 -15.33 1.53 16.21
C PHE A 30 -15.09 0.29 15.29
N TYR A 31 -14.13 0.24 14.34
CA TYR A 31 -13.92 -0.93 13.44
C TYR A 31 -12.45 -1.11 12.96
N THR A 32 -12.00 -2.35 12.76
CA THR A 32 -10.63 -2.71 12.31
C THR A 32 -10.42 -2.74 10.80
N ASP A 33 -11.48 -2.88 9.98
CA ASP A 33 -11.38 -3.15 8.54
C ASP A 33 -12.24 -2.17 7.71
N GLU A 34 -11.88 -0.89 7.72
CA GLU A 34 -12.71 0.20 7.15
C GLU A 34 -12.73 0.22 5.61
N ALA A 35 -11.68 -0.28 4.96
CA ALA A 35 -11.73 -0.57 3.53
C ALA A 35 -10.71 -1.63 3.13
N SER A 36 -11.04 -2.33 2.05
CA SER A 36 -10.12 -3.23 1.37
C SER A 36 -9.49 -2.54 0.17
N ILE A 37 -8.27 -2.96 -0.16
CA ILE A 37 -7.42 -2.37 -1.18
C ILE A 37 -6.91 -3.50 -2.08
N ALA A 38 -7.15 -3.39 -3.37
CA ALA A 38 -6.48 -4.20 -4.38
C ALA A 38 -5.31 -3.40 -4.96
N LEU A 39 -4.08 -3.80 -4.66
CA LEU A 39 -2.84 -3.19 -5.15
C LEU A 39 -2.23 -4.07 -6.24
N ARG A 40 -2.03 -3.50 -7.42
CA ARG A 40 -1.36 -4.13 -8.56
C ARG A 40 -0.04 -3.42 -8.80
N ILE A 41 1.07 -4.16 -8.74
CA ILE A 41 2.42 -3.69 -9.07
C ILE A 41 2.83 -4.37 -10.37
N GLU A 42 3.27 -3.59 -11.36
CA GLU A 42 3.75 -4.09 -12.64
C GLU A 42 5.27 -4.32 -12.62
N ASP A 43 5.77 -5.07 -13.60
CA ASP A 43 7.20 -5.41 -13.72
C ASP A 43 8.10 -4.18 -13.92
N ASP A 44 7.53 -3.10 -14.49
CA ASP A 44 8.21 -1.81 -14.65
C ASP A 44 8.18 -0.94 -13.37
N GLY A 45 7.71 -1.50 -12.26
CA GLY A 45 7.64 -0.81 -10.97
C GLY A 45 6.57 0.28 -10.88
N THR A 46 5.69 0.42 -11.87
CA THR A 46 4.47 1.20 -11.71
C THR A 46 3.45 0.43 -10.87
N PHE A 47 2.52 1.15 -10.24
CA PHE A 47 1.44 0.52 -9.50
C PHE A 47 0.11 1.26 -9.65
N THR A 48 -0.97 0.51 -9.43
CA THR A 48 -2.31 1.03 -9.20
C THR A 48 -2.89 0.38 -7.96
N ALA A 49 -3.65 1.14 -7.16
CA ALA A 49 -4.37 0.62 -6.01
C ALA A 49 -5.82 1.10 -6.05
N ASN A 50 -6.76 0.19 -5.88
CA ASN A 50 -8.19 0.50 -5.80
C ASN A 50 -8.68 0.24 -4.37
N VAL A 51 -9.18 1.30 -3.73
CA VAL A 51 -9.75 1.25 -2.39
C VAL A 51 -11.26 1.12 -2.52
N THR A 52 -11.81 0.05 -1.98
CA THR A 52 -13.25 -0.21 -1.90
C THR A 52 -13.70 -0.13 -0.45
N ARG A 53 -14.68 0.73 -0.16
CA ARG A 53 -15.30 0.79 1.16
C ARG A 53 -15.79 -0.59 1.57
N ASN A 54 -15.54 -0.97 2.83
CA ASN A 54 -16.22 -2.10 3.42
C ASN A 54 -17.62 -1.69 3.89
N GLY A 55 -18.68 -2.27 3.30
CA GLY A 55 -20.07 -1.81 3.41
C GLY A 55 -20.66 -1.79 4.83
N ALA A 56 -19.99 -2.41 5.81
CA ALA A 56 -20.41 -2.48 7.21
C ALA A 56 -19.72 -1.45 8.14
N THR A 57 -18.85 -0.58 7.62
CA THR A 57 -18.00 0.33 8.42
C THR A 57 -18.39 1.80 8.29
N ASN A 58 -17.79 2.67 9.12
CA ASN A 58 -18.14 4.09 9.19
C ASN A 58 -18.10 4.76 7.80
N ASN A 59 -18.92 5.79 7.63
CA ASN A 59 -19.06 6.50 6.36
C ASN A 59 -17.84 7.37 5.98
N LEU A 60 -16.73 7.24 6.69
CA LEU A 60 -15.52 8.07 6.55
C LEU A 60 -14.57 7.50 5.50
N ALA A 61 -14.41 6.18 5.42
CA ALA A 61 -13.66 5.55 4.33
C ALA A 61 -14.33 5.84 2.98
N LYS A 62 -13.62 6.53 2.08
CA LYS A 62 -14.08 6.82 0.71
C LYS A 62 -13.39 5.90 -0.27
N ALA A 63 -14.16 5.42 -1.25
CA ALA A 63 -13.57 4.76 -2.40
C ALA A 63 -12.63 5.74 -3.10
N THR A 64 -11.43 5.28 -3.45
CA THR A 64 -10.40 6.09 -4.10
C THR A 64 -9.46 5.18 -4.87
N THR A 65 -8.76 5.75 -5.85
CA THR A 65 -7.69 5.06 -6.57
C THR A 65 -6.37 5.76 -6.31
N TRP A 66 -5.30 5.00 -6.14
CA TRP A 66 -3.93 5.49 -6.08
C TRP A 66 -3.17 4.98 -7.29
N SER A 67 -2.19 5.75 -7.76
CA SER A 67 -1.24 5.25 -8.75
C SER A 67 0.08 5.98 -8.65
N GLY A 68 1.14 5.35 -9.15
CA GLY A 68 2.47 5.91 -9.17
C GLY A 68 3.55 4.86 -9.37
N THR A 69 4.67 5.02 -8.68
CA THR A 69 5.84 4.15 -8.80
C THR A 69 6.27 3.58 -7.46
N VAL A 70 6.81 2.36 -7.48
CA VAL A 70 7.36 1.67 -6.32
C VAL A 70 8.85 1.92 -6.22
N LEU A 71 9.31 2.36 -5.04
CA LEU A 71 10.72 2.52 -4.71
C LEU A 71 11.09 1.56 -3.58
N THR A 72 12.27 0.93 -3.65
CA THR A 72 12.71 -0.03 -2.64
C THR A 72 14.06 0.32 -2.02
N ASN A 73 14.16 0.21 -0.69
CA ASN A 73 15.40 0.37 0.04
C ASN A 73 15.46 -0.65 1.19
N GLY A 74 16.18 -1.76 0.99
CA GLY A 74 16.21 -2.86 1.94
C GLY A 74 14.84 -3.52 2.09
N ASP A 75 14.31 -3.52 3.32
CA ASP A 75 12.97 -3.97 3.67
C ASP A 75 11.90 -2.88 3.46
N ARG A 76 12.30 -1.63 3.16
CA ARG A 76 11.37 -0.54 2.95
C ARG A 76 10.87 -0.49 1.51
N VAL A 77 9.56 -0.42 1.36
CA VAL A 77 8.86 -0.27 0.09
C VAL A 77 8.09 1.04 0.15
N THR A 78 8.38 1.97 -0.74
CA THR A 78 7.67 3.25 -0.83
C THR A 78 6.80 3.26 -2.08
N LEU A 79 5.49 3.38 -1.89
CA LEU A 79 4.55 3.73 -2.94
C LEU A 79 4.62 5.25 -3.11
N ARG A 80 5.31 5.73 -4.14
CA ARG A 80 5.39 7.15 -4.47
C ARG A 80 4.21 7.49 -5.38
N ASN A 81 3.22 8.15 -4.82
CA ASN A 81 1.96 8.39 -5.49
C ASN A 81 2.08 9.60 -6.43
N SER A 82 1.69 9.42 -7.69
CA SER A 82 1.35 10.52 -8.60
C SER A 82 -0.13 10.86 -8.56
N ASN A 83 -0.96 9.93 -8.07
CA ASN A 83 -2.40 10.10 -7.85
C ASN A 83 -2.81 9.40 -6.54
N GLY A 84 -3.81 9.97 -5.84
CA GLY A 84 -4.29 9.51 -4.54
C GLY A 84 -4.10 10.55 -3.44
N PRO A 85 -4.59 10.28 -2.21
CA PRO A 85 -4.61 11.27 -1.14
C PRO A 85 -3.22 11.52 -0.55
N TRP A 86 -2.36 10.50 -0.47
CA TRP A 86 -0.97 10.66 -0.02
C TRP A 86 -0.03 11.04 -1.17
N GLY A 87 1.01 11.82 -0.89
CA GLY A 87 2.15 11.98 -1.80
C GLY A 87 3.06 10.75 -1.85
N TRP A 88 3.17 10.01 -0.73
CA TRP A 88 3.80 8.70 -0.67
C TRP A 88 3.34 7.92 0.56
N VAL A 89 3.48 6.59 0.51
CA VAL A 89 3.31 5.68 1.64
C VAL A 89 4.54 4.79 1.73
N THR A 90 5.16 4.69 2.91
CA THR A 90 6.30 3.79 3.14
C THR A 90 5.88 2.61 4.03
N LEU A 91 6.08 1.41 3.50
CA LEU A 91 5.77 0.13 4.12
C LEU A 91 7.05 -0.65 4.41
N VAL A 92 6.94 -1.62 5.31
CA VAL A 92 7.94 -2.63 5.62
C VAL A 92 7.53 -3.93 4.97
N ARG A 93 8.47 -4.59 4.29
CA ARG A 93 8.32 -5.92 3.71
C ARG A 93 8.84 -6.98 4.67
N THR A 94 8.04 -8.00 4.93
CA THR A 94 8.47 -9.16 5.73
C THR A 94 9.61 -9.94 5.07
N GLY A 95 10.35 -10.72 5.86
CA GLY A 95 11.49 -11.50 5.36
C GLY A 95 11.13 -12.51 4.27
N ASN A 96 9.91 -13.07 4.30
CA ASN A 96 9.40 -13.96 3.24
C ASN A 96 8.88 -13.21 2.00
N GLY A 97 8.86 -11.87 2.04
CA GLY A 97 8.46 -11.04 0.91
C GLY A 97 6.96 -11.01 0.59
N ASN A 98 6.11 -11.68 1.38
CA ASN A 98 4.69 -11.86 1.06
C ASN A 98 3.75 -10.88 1.78
N VAL A 99 4.28 -10.08 2.71
CA VAL A 99 3.50 -9.08 3.45
C VAL A 99 4.20 -7.74 3.39
N LEU A 100 3.42 -6.69 3.12
CA LEU A 100 3.80 -5.28 3.30
C LEU A 100 2.95 -4.68 4.41
N TYR A 101 3.54 -3.93 5.34
CA TYR A 101 2.78 -3.29 6.41
C TYR A 101 3.38 -1.96 6.84
N GLY A 102 2.55 -1.06 7.35
CA GLY A 102 3.02 0.24 7.82
C GLY A 102 1.90 1.10 8.38
N VAL A 103 2.28 2.32 8.77
CA VAL A 103 1.36 3.36 9.21
C VAL A 103 1.54 4.57 8.31
N ALA A 104 0.43 5.18 7.91
CA ALA A 104 0.41 6.43 7.17
C ALA A 104 -0.51 7.44 7.86
N HIS A 105 -0.20 8.72 7.75
CA HIS A 105 -1.09 9.79 8.22
C HIS A 105 -2.03 10.17 7.09
N ASP A 106 -3.32 9.85 7.19
CA ASP A 106 -4.34 10.20 6.20
C ASP A 106 -4.54 11.73 6.16
N PRO A 107 -4.20 12.40 5.05
CA PRO A 107 -4.35 13.85 4.94
C PRO A 107 -5.80 14.31 4.89
N THR A 108 -6.75 13.41 4.58
CA THR A 108 -8.17 13.75 4.50
C THR A 108 -8.80 13.87 5.88
N THR A 109 -8.43 12.96 6.79
CA THR A 109 -9.05 12.83 8.12
C THR A 109 -8.14 13.32 9.24
N GLY A 110 -6.83 13.47 8.98
CA GLY A 110 -5.82 13.78 9.98
C GLY A 110 -5.48 12.60 10.91
N ALA A 111 -6.03 11.41 10.64
CA ALA A 111 -5.79 10.23 11.45
C ALA A 111 -4.61 9.41 10.94
N ASN A 112 -3.98 8.67 11.84
CA ASN A 112 -3.05 7.63 11.45
C ASN A 112 -3.83 6.37 11.07
N VAL A 113 -3.52 5.79 9.92
CA VAL A 113 -4.08 4.54 9.43
C VAL A 113 -2.98 3.48 9.36
N MET A 114 -3.32 2.27 9.78
CA MET A 114 -2.50 1.09 9.55
C MET A 114 -2.87 0.51 8.18
N LEU A 115 -1.85 0.12 7.44
CA LEU A 115 -1.96 -0.52 6.14
C LEU A 115 -1.26 -1.87 6.23
N LYS A 116 -1.92 -2.92 5.73
CA LYS A 116 -1.32 -4.24 5.55
C LYS A 116 -1.73 -4.76 4.18
N PHE A 117 -0.80 -5.35 3.46
CA PHE A 117 -1.02 -6.01 2.18
C PHE A 117 -0.42 -7.40 2.21
N GLU A 118 -1.15 -8.38 1.69
CA GLU A 118 -0.71 -9.75 1.48
C GLU A 118 -0.70 -10.04 -0.02
N ARG A 119 0.32 -10.77 -0.48
CA ARG A 119 0.46 -11.14 -1.89
C ARG A 119 -0.55 -12.22 -2.29
N ASP A 120 -1.05 -12.18 -3.52
CA ASP A 120 -1.89 -13.25 -4.04
C ASP A 120 -1.18 -14.60 -3.97
N GLY A 121 -1.87 -15.63 -3.49
CA GLY A 121 -1.31 -16.97 -3.29
C GLY A 121 -0.60 -17.20 -1.95
N SER A 122 -0.47 -16.18 -1.08
CA SER A 122 0.00 -16.36 0.31
C SER A 122 -1.11 -16.45 1.36
N ARG A 123 -2.38 -16.37 0.93
CA ARG A 123 -3.56 -16.52 1.79
C ARG A 123 -3.80 -18.01 2.04
N THR A 124 -3.37 -18.52 3.18
CA THR A 124 -3.68 -19.87 3.70
C THR A 124 -4.74 -19.81 4.78
#